data_AF-U9VWZ1-F1
#
_entry.id   AF-U9VWZ1-F1
#
_cell.length_a   1.000
_cell.length_b   1.000
_cell.length_c   1.000
_cell.angle_alpha   90.00
_cell.angle_beta   90.00
_cell.angle_gamma   90.00
#
_symmetry.space_group_name_H-M   'P 1'
#
loop_
_entity.id
_entity.type
_entity.pdbx_description
1 polymer ?
#
loop_
_entity_poly.entity_id
_entity_poly.type
_entity_poly.pdbx_seq_one_letter_code
_entity_poly.pdbx_strand_id
1 'polypeptide(L)'
;MAKKSKSKSDERTPVKPPGMSQERFERLVAETKSPFKGLRKVIYGAVLASGLLGGFVFFTQLLAGKNVETALPNLAVQMGVIGIAVFLFWLEGRGQRDA
;
A
#
# COMPACT_ATOMS: atom_id res chain seq x y z
N MET A 1 -19.41 5.57 52.89
CA MET A 1 -19.77 6.48 51.77
C MET A 1 -18.53 6.71 50.91
N ALA A 2 -18.68 6.54 49.59
CA ALA A 2 -17.89 7.09 48.47
C ALA A 2 -16.35 6.91 48.47
N LYS A 3 -15.68 6.51 47.38
CA LYS A 3 -16.00 6.66 45.97
C LYS A 3 -15.17 5.63 45.17
N LYS A 4 -15.87 4.76 44.45
CA LYS A 4 -15.32 3.80 43.48
C LYS A 4 -14.62 4.59 42.36
N SER A 5 -13.29 4.61 42.30
CA SER A 5 -12.57 5.20 41.17
C SER A 5 -12.72 4.26 39.98
N LYS A 6 -13.73 4.53 39.16
CA LYS A 6 -13.78 4.06 37.77
C LYS A 6 -12.56 4.68 37.06
N SER A 7 -11.42 3.99 37.03
CA SER A 7 -10.38 4.28 36.05
C SER A 7 -10.86 3.68 34.74
N LYS A 8 -11.52 4.54 33.97
CA LYS A 8 -12.06 4.33 32.63
C LYS A 8 -10.87 4.06 31.69
N SER A 9 -10.45 2.81 31.61
CA SER A 9 -9.32 2.35 30.79
C SER A 9 -9.66 2.27 29.29
N ASP A 10 -10.58 3.09 28.78
CA ASP A 10 -11.21 2.88 27.48
C ASP A 10 -11.48 4.17 26.67
N GLU A 11 -10.50 5.07 26.65
CA GLU A 11 -10.50 6.19 25.71
C GLU A 11 -9.07 6.46 25.26
N ARG A 12 -8.57 5.61 24.34
CA ARG A 12 -7.26 5.80 23.67
C ARG A 12 -7.34 6.92 22.62
N THR A 13 -7.96 8.04 22.95
CA THR A 13 -7.86 9.25 22.14
C THR A 13 -6.45 9.81 22.26
N PRO A 14 -5.74 10.04 21.15
CA PRO A 14 -4.41 10.63 21.21
C PRO A 14 -4.49 11.99 21.91
N VAL A 15 -3.70 12.16 22.97
CA VAL A 15 -3.68 13.39 23.78
C VAL A 15 -2.57 14.31 23.27
N LYS A 16 -2.88 15.60 23.13
CA LYS A 16 -1.91 16.61 22.68
C LYS A 16 -0.78 16.76 23.70
N PRO A 17 0.51 16.66 23.30
CA PRO A 17 1.62 16.89 24.21
C PRO A 17 1.73 18.38 24.63
N PRO A 18 2.20 18.66 25.86
CA PRO A 18 2.37 20.04 26.35
C PRO A 18 3.33 20.83 25.46
N GLY A 19 2.98 22.07 25.11
CA GLY A 19 3.82 22.95 24.26
C GLY A 19 3.61 22.79 22.74
N MET A 20 2.73 21.89 22.29
CA MET A 20 2.41 21.73 20.87
C MET A 20 1.16 22.55 20.46
N SER A 21 1.23 23.23 19.32
CA SER A 21 0.07 23.92 18.70
C SER A 21 -0.97 22.89 18.25
N GLN A 22 -2.25 23.22 18.38
CA GLN A 22 -3.37 22.34 18.01
C GLN A 22 -3.31 21.92 16.53
N GLU A 23 -3.03 22.86 15.61
CA GLU A 23 -2.86 22.58 14.17
C GLU A 23 -1.80 21.49 13.87
N ARG A 24 -0.62 21.60 14.49
CA ARG A 24 0.43 20.59 14.29
C ARG A 24 -0.02 19.23 14.81
N PHE A 25 -0.67 19.19 15.96
CA PHE A 25 -1.15 17.95 16.53
C PHE A 25 -2.18 17.26 15.63
N GLU A 26 -3.16 18.01 15.12
CA GLU A 26 -4.17 17.49 14.18
C GLU A 26 -3.53 17.01 12.87
N ARG A 27 -2.53 17.73 12.36
CA ARG A 27 -1.76 17.32 11.17
C ARG A 27 -0.97 16.04 11.42
N LEU A 28 -0.32 15.88 12.57
CA LEU A 28 0.39 14.64 12.93
C LEU A 28 -0.58 13.47 13.10
N VAL A 29 -1.74 13.67 13.72
CA VAL A 29 -2.78 12.64 13.85
C VAL A 29 -3.29 12.23 12.47
N ALA A 30 -3.49 13.19 11.56
CA ALA A 30 -3.87 12.92 10.18
C ALA A 30 -2.79 12.15 9.40
N GLU A 31 -1.52 12.49 9.57
CA GLU A 31 -0.40 11.76 8.95
C GLU A 31 -0.26 10.34 9.53
N THR A 32 -0.52 10.18 10.83
CA THR A 32 -0.46 8.89 11.54
C THR A 32 -1.58 7.93 11.12
N LYS A 33 -2.71 8.44 10.59
CA LYS A 33 -3.80 7.58 10.06
C LYS A 33 -3.36 6.72 8.88
N SER A 34 -2.28 7.08 8.18
CA SER A 34 -1.78 6.32 7.03
C SER A 34 -0.26 6.25 7.01
N PRO A 35 0.35 5.50 7.93
CA PRO A 35 1.80 5.36 7.96
C PRO A 35 2.28 4.66 6.67
N PHE A 36 3.47 5.03 6.20
CA PHE A 36 4.16 4.42 5.06
C PHE A 36 3.48 4.57 3.68
N LYS A 37 2.66 5.60 3.45
CA LYS A 37 2.09 5.90 2.11
C LYS A 37 3.16 6.00 1.01
N GLY A 38 4.29 6.64 1.29
CA GLY A 38 5.39 6.78 0.32
C GLY A 38 6.04 5.45 -0.04
N LEU A 39 6.34 4.62 0.98
CA LEU A 39 6.96 3.31 0.78
C LEU A 39 6.09 2.37 -0.07
N ARG A 40 4.77 2.36 0.18
CA ARG A 40 3.83 1.56 -0.64
C ARG A 40 3.88 1.92 -2.12
N LYS A 41 3.94 3.21 -2.46
CA LYS A 41 4.06 3.68 -3.85
C LYS A 41 5.36 3.22 -4.51
N VAL A 42 6.48 3.24 -3.78
CA VAL A 42 7.77 2.74 -4.26
C VAL A 42 7.68 1.25 -4.56
N ILE A 43 7.09 0.45 -3.66
CA ILE A 43 6.91 -0.99 -3.85
C ILE A 43 6.04 -1.25 -5.09
N TYR A 44 4.90 -0.56 -5.23
CA TYR A 44 4.04 -0.71 -6.41
C TYR A 44 4.77 -0.35 -7.71
N GLY A 45 5.54 0.73 -7.71
CA GLY A 45 6.35 1.13 -8.86
C GLY A 45 7.42 0.09 -9.22
N ALA A 46 8.13 -0.45 -8.22
CA ALA A 46 9.17 -1.45 -8.44
C ALA A 46 8.60 -2.78 -8.96
N VAL A 47 7.49 -3.25 -8.38
CA VAL A 47 6.78 -4.46 -8.84
C VAL A 47 6.28 -4.27 -10.28
N LEU A 48 5.70 -3.11 -10.59
CA LEU A 48 5.24 -2.80 -11.95
C LEU A 48 6.40 -2.78 -12.95
N ALA A 49 7.50 -2.09 -12.63
CA ALA A 49 8.67 -2.01 -13.51
C ALA A 49 9.29 -3.39 -13.77
N SER A 50 9.47 -4.19 -12.73
CA SER A 50 9.97 -5.58 -12.85
C SER A 50 9.03 -6.44 -13.68
N GLY A 51 7.73 -6.32 -13.42
CA GLY A 51 6.66 -6.97 -14.18
C GLY A 51 6.75 -6.68 -15.67
N LEU A 52 6.84 -5.40 -16.05
CA LEU A 52 6.90 -4.97 -17.44
C LEU A 52 8.14 -5.49 -18.17
N LEU A 53 9.31 -5.45 -17.52
CA LEU A 53 10.56 -5.92 -18.11
C LEU A 53 10.53 -7.43 -18.38
N GLY A 54 10.15 -8.25 -17.38
CA GLY A 54 10.05 -9.69 -17.58
C GLY A 54 8.93 -10.06 -18.55
N GLY A 55 7.78 -9.37 -18.49
CA GLY A 55 6.69 -9.52 -19.44
C GLY A 55 7.13 -9.25 -20.88
N PHE A 56 7.88 -8.17 -21.12
CA PHE A 56 8.43 -7.86 -22.45
C PHE A 56 9.39 -8.95 -22.96
N VAL A 57 10.27 -9.46 -22.09
CA VAL A 57 11.20 -10.54 -22.45
C VAL A 57 10.46 -11.85 -22.76
N PHE A 58 9.52 -12.27 -21.93
CA PHE A 58 8.76 -13.51 -22.18
C PHE A 58 7.84 -13.37 -23.40
N PHE A 59 7.27 -12.18 -23.62
CA PHE A 59 6.45 -11.89 -24.80
C PHE A 59 7.26 -12.01 -26.09
N THR A 60 8.46 -11.42 -26.12
CA THR A 60 9.36 -11.53 -27.28
C THR A 60 9.89 -12.95 -27.49
N GLN A 61 10.15 -13.71 -26.41
CA GLN A 61 10.48 -15.14 -26.51
C GLN A 61 9.32 -15.95 -27.11
N LEU A 62 8.07 -15.66 -26.70
CA LEU A 62 6.87 -16.29 -27.25
C LEU A 62 6.73 -16.01 -28.75
N LEU A 63 6.91 -14.76 -29.16
CA LEU A 63 6.87 -14.35 -30.58
C LEU A 63 7.97 -15.01 -31.40
N ALA A 64 9.15 -15.24 -30.80
CA ALA A 64 10.24 -15.95 -31.43
C ALA A 64 10.05 -17.48 -31.48
N GLY A 65 8.96 -18.01 -30.91
CA GLY A 65 8.72 -19.46 -30.80
C GLY A 65 9.73 -20.19 -29.91
N LYS A 66 10.46 -19.46 -29.05
CA LYS A 66 11.50 -20.03 -28.19
C LYS A 66 10.95 -20.24 -26.78
N ASN A 67 11.30 -21.38 -26.18
CA ASN A 67 11.00 -21.68 -24.77
C ASN A 67 9.51 -21.54 -24.42
N VAL A 68 8.60 -21.83 -25.35
CA VAL A 68 7.15 -21.57 -25.19
C VAL A 68 6.58 -22.26 -23.95
N GLU A 69 7.02 -23.49 -23.67
CA GLU A 69 6.61 -24.26 -22.48
C GLU A 69 6.92 -23.57 -21.15
N THR A 70 7.96 -22.74 -21.10
CA THR A 70 8.36 -22.01 -19.88
C THR A 70 7.98 -20.53 -19.93
N ALA A 71 8.01 -19.91 -21.11
CA ALA A 71 7.66 -18.51 -21.31
C ALA A 71 6.16 -18.26 -21.12
N LEU A 72 5.28 -19.17 -21.56
CA LEU A 72 3.83 -19.02 -21.43
C LEU A 72 3.36 -18.98 -19.95
N PRO A 73 3.71 -19.95 -19.07
CA PRO A 73 3.33 -19.88 -17.67
C PRO A 73 4.01 -18.71 -16.93
N ASN A 74 5.26 -18.39 -17.22
CA ASN A 74 5.93 -17.23 -16.62
C ASN A 74 5.24 -15.90 -17.00
N LEU A 75 4.85 -15.74 -18.26
CA LEU A 75 4.09 -14.58 -18.72
C LEU A 75 2.75 -14.48 -17.97
N ALA A 76 2.03 -15.60 -17.80
CA ALA A 76 0.75 -15.63 -17.07
C ALA A 76 0.92 -15.21 -15.61
N VAL A 77 1.92 -15.75 -14.90
CA VAL A 77 2.22 -15.35 -13.52
C VAL A 77 2.57 -13.87 -13.44
N GLN A 78 3.41 -13.38 -14.36
CA GLN A 78 3.86 -12.00 -14.36
C GLN A 78 2.70 -11.02 -14.62
N MET A 79 1.79 -11.35 -15.54
CA MET A 79 0.55 -10.60 -15.75
C MET A 79 -0.37 -10.64 -14.53
N GLY A 80 -0.43 -11.76 -13.81
CA GLY A 80 -1.16 -11.88 -12.55
C GLY A 80 -0.60 -10.95 -11.47
N VAL A 81 0.72 -10.92 -11.28
CA VAL A 81 1.39 -10.04 -10.32
C VAL A 81 1.19 -8.57 -10.68
N ILE A 82 1.36 -8.20 -11.95
CA ILE A 82 1.09 -6.83 -12.44
C ILE A 82 -0.36 -6.44 -12.19
N GLY A 83 -1.31 -7.33 -12.53
CA GLY A 83 -2.73 -7.11 -12.32
C GLY A 83 -3.07 -6.83 -10.87
N ILE A 84 -2.52 -7.62 -9.94
CA ILE A 84 -2.69 -7.41 -8.49
C ILE A 84 -2.08 -6.08 -8.05
N ALA A 85 -0.86 -5.75 -8.50
CA ALA A 85 -0.20 -4.49 -8.14
C ALA A 85 -1.02 -3.27 -8.60
N VAL A 86 -1.54 -3.30 -9.83
CA VAL A 86 -2.41 -2.24 -10.39
C VAL A 86 -3.74 -2.17 -9.64
N PHE A 87 -4.35 -3.32 -9.35
CA PHE A 87 -5.60 -3.38 -8.59
C PHE A 87 -5.45 -2.80 -7.18
N LEU A 88 -4.39 -3.16 -6.46
CA LEU A 88 -4.08 -2.61 -5.13
C LEU A 88 -3.81 -1.11 -5.19
N PHE A 89 -3.04 -0.66 -6.18
CA PHE A 89 -2.80 0.77 -6.40
C PHE A 89 -4.11 1.54 -6.62
N TRP A 90 -5.02 0.98 -7.42
CA TRP A 90 -6.32 1.58 -7.69
C TRP A 90 -7.25 1.59 -6.47
N LEU A 91 -7.27 0.50 -5.69
CA LEU A 91 -8.05 0.39 -4.46
C LEU A 91 -7.58 1.42 -3.41
N GLU A 92 -6.28 1.57 -3.23
CA GLU A 92 -5.69 2.60 -2.36
C GLU A 92 -6.02 4.02 -2.87
N GLY A 93 -6.10 4.22 -4.19
CA GLY A 93 -6.55 5.47 -4.80
C GLY A 93 -8.01 5.81 -4.49
N ARG A 94 -8.89 4.81 -4.33
CA ARG A 94 -10.29 5.00 -3.92
C ARG A 94 -10.40 5.35 -2.44
N GLY A 95 -9.74 4.60 -1.57
CA GLY A 95 -9.77 4.85 -0.11
C GLY A 95 -9.21 6.22 0.32
N GLN A 96 -8.39 6.87 -0.52
CA GLN A 96 -7.91 8.24 -0.30
C GLN A 96 -8.90 9.34 -0.73
N ARG A 97 -9.93 9.02 -1.51
CA ARG A 97 -10.99 9.98 -1.89
C ARG A 97 -12.11 10.04 -0.84
N ASP A 98 -12.22 9.01 -0.01
CA ASP A 98 -13.29 8.82 0.96
C ASP A 98 -12.83 9.07 2.42
N ALA A 99 -11.61 9.56 2.64
CA ALA A 99 -10.99 9.81 3.96
C ALA A 99 -10.49 11.25 4.09
#